data_AF-A0A7X7AY90-F1
#
_entry.id   AF-A0A7X7AY90-F1
#
_cell.length_a   1.000
_cell.length_b   1.000
_cell.length_c   1.000
_cell.angle_alpha   90.00
_cell.angle_beta   90.00
_cell.angle_gamma   90.00
#
_symmetry.space_group_name_H-M   'P 1'
#
loop_
_entity.id
_entity.type
_entity.pdbx_description
1 polymer ?
#
loop_
_entity_poly.entity_id
_entity_poly.type
_entity_poly.pdbx_seq_one_letter_code
_entity_poly.pdbx_strand_id
1 'polypeptide(L)'
;MRIGMEGGPSPIQSMALARASQVRQAFARVSGGDALEVSARARQIETVRTAIQGLPEVREDRVAGLRAQIASDHYQVPAIKVATSMLKEFSTC
;
A
#
# COMPACT_ATOMS: atom_id res chain seq x y z
N MET A 1 48.53 -50.64 12.09
CA MET A 1 47.79 -50.64 10.81
C MET A 1 46.68 -49.61 10.88
N ARG A 2 46.90 -48.38 10.38
CA ARG A 2 45.88 -47.35 10.17
C ARG A 2 46.33 -46.50 8.99
N ILE A 3 45.88 -46.85 7.78
CA ILE A 3 46.14 -46.07 6.57
C ILE A 3 44.96 -45.13 6.41
N GLY A 4 45.24 -43.83 6.42
CA GLY A 4 44.26 -42.77 6.19
C GLY A 4 43.65 -42.89 4.80
N MET A 5 42.35 -42.68 4.73
CA MET A 5 41.58 -42.56 3.49
C MET A 5 40.65 -41.34 3.67
N GLU A 6 41.22 -40.15 3.56
CA GLU A 6 40.45 -38.92 3.31
C GLU A 6 39.94 -38.99 1.86
N GLY A 7 38.89 -39.79 1.67
CA GLY A 7 38.23 -39.97 0.39
C GLY A 7 37.32 -38.78 0.12
N GLY A 8 37.84 -37.79 -0.59
CA GLY A 8 37.00 -36.75 -1.20
C GLY A 8 35.85 -37.38 -2.00
N PRO A 9 34.73 -36.67 -2.16
CA PRO A 9 33.52 -37.21 -2.78
C PRO A 9 33.86 -37.82 -4.14
N SER A 10 33.43 -39.08 -4.34
CA SER A 10 33.68 -39.79 -5.59
C SER A 10 33.12 -39.00 -6.78
N PRO A 11 33.69 -39.14 -8.00
CA PRO A 11 33.31 -38.32 -9.15
C PRO A 11 31.81 -38.38 -9.51
N ILE A 12 31.11 -39.46 -9.13
CA ILE A 12 29.66 -39.58 -9.31
C ILE A 12 28.90 -38.68 -8.31
N GLN A 13 29.39 -38.52 -7.09
CA GLN A 13 28.80 -37.66 -6.06
C GLN A 13 29.00 -36.17 -6.38
N SER A 14 30.16 -35.78 -6.92
CA SER A 14 30.41 -34.39 -7.33
C SER A 14 29.52 -33.95 -8.48
N MET A 15 29.28 -34.82 -9.47
CA MET A 15 28.34 -34.58 -10.56
C MET A 15 26.88 -34.45 -10.07
N ALA A 16 26.46 -35.30 -9.13
CA ALA A 16 25.12 -35.24 -8.55
C ALA A 16 24.87 -33.91 -7.81
N LEU A 17 25.85 -33.45 -7.03
CA LEU A 17 25.79 -32.17 -6.32
C LEU A 17 25.78 -30.96 -7.27
N ALA A 18 26.57 -31.01 -8.34
CA ALA A 18 26.57 -29.97 -9.39
C ALA A 18 25.23 -29.89 -10.13
N ARG A 19 24.59 -31.05 -10.38
CA ARG A 19 23.28 -31.08 -11.04
C ARG A 19 22.17 -30.61 -10.10
N ALA A 20 22.23 -30.97 -8.82
CA ALA A 20 21.29 -30.48 -7.81
C ALA A 20 21.39 -28.96 -7.60
N SER A 21 22.59 -28.39 -7.65
CA SER A 21 22.78 -26.93 -7.55
C SER A 21 22.28 -26.20 -8.80
N GLN A 22 22.47 -26.76 -10.00
CA GLN A 22 21.90 -26.24 -11.24
C GLN A 22 20.37 -26.26 -11.25
N VAL A 23 19.75 -27.34 -10.77
CA VAL A 23 18.28 -27.44 -10.66
C VAL A 23 17.74 -26.44 -9.64
N ARG A 24 18.40 -26.26 -8.48
CA ARG A 24 18.03 -25.21 -7.51
C ARG A 24 18.16 -23.80 -8.09
N GLN A 25 19.22 -23.51 -8.86
CA GLN A 25 19.37 -22.20 -9.51
C GLN A 25 18.32 -21.97 -10.60
N ALA A 26 17.96 -23.01 -11.37
CA ALA A 26 16.88 -22.92 -12.35
C ALA A 26 15.52 -22.68 -11.66
N PHE A 27 15.25 -23.36 -10.55
CA PHE A 27 14.04 -23.16 -9.76
C PHE A 27 13.99 -21.78 -9.10
N ALA A 28 15.12 -21.26 -8.62
CA ALA A 28 15.22 -19.91 -8.08
C ALA A 28 15.01 -18.82 -9.14
N ARG A 29 15.41 -19.06 -10.39
CA ARG A 29 15.13 -18.17 -11.53
C ARG A 29 13.67 -18.22 -11.98
N VAL A 30 13.01 -19.38 -11.90
CA VAL A 30 11.59 -19.56 -12.24
C VAL A 30 10.66 -19.12 -11.10
N SER A 31 11.12 -19.17 -9.84
CA SER A 31 10.44 -18.63 -8.66
C SER A 31 10.51 -17.10 -8.57
N GLY A 32 11.15 -16.43 -9.53
CA GLY A 32 10.97 -15.00 -9.77
C GLY A 32 9.56 -14.77 -10.31
N GLY A 33 8.56 -14.86 -9.42
CA GLY A 33 7.18 -14.56 -9.73
C GLY A 33 7.04 -13.16 -10.30
N ASP A 34 5.97 -12.97 -11.06
CA ASP A 34 5.60 -11.71 -11.70
C ASP A 34 5.61 -10.57 -10.67
N ALA A 35 6.67 -9.76 -10.70
CA ALA A 35 6.90 -8.70 -9.72
C ALA A 35 6.13 -7.47 -10.20
N LEU A 36 4.96 -7.23 -9.61
CA LEU A 36 4.19 -6.01 -9.83
C LEU A 36 4.93 -4.81 -9.21
N GLU A 37 5.74 -4.09 -9.99
CA GLU A 37 6.30 -2.82 -9.56
C GLU A 37 5.18 -1.77 -9.45
N VAL A 38 4.68 -1.56 -8.23
CA VAL A 38 3.78 -0.45 -7.92
C VAL A 38 4.53 0.86 -8.15
N SER A 39 4.13 1.61 -9.17
CA SER A 39 4.69 2.92 -9.50
C SER A 39 4.74 3.85 -8.27
N ALA A 40 5.72 4.75 -8.20
CA ALA A 40 5.86 5.70 -7.10
C ALA A 40 4.57 6.52 -6.87
N ARG A 41 3.84 6.84 -7.94
CA ARG A 41 2.56 7.54 -7.89
C ARG A 41 1.45 6.71 -7.23
N ALA A 42 1.39 5.41 -7.52
CA ALA A 42 0.39 4.54 -6.92
C ALA A 42 0.60 4.38 -5.41
N ARG A 43 1.86 4.30 -4.94
CA ARG A 43 2.18 4.30 -3.51
C ARG A 43 1.74 5.60 -2.82
N GLN A 44 1.95 6.75 -3.47
CA GLN A 44 1.49 8.04 -2.94
C GLN A 44 -0.03 8.09 -2.80
N ILE A 45 -0.77 7.59 -3.80
CA ILE A 45 -2.24 7.53 -3.77
C ILE A 45 -2.71 6.60 -2.64
N GLU A 46 -2.05 5.46 -2.47
CA GLU A 46 -2.37 4.51 -1.40
C GLU A 46 -2.19 5.15 -0.02
N THR A 47 -1.04 5.79 0.24
CA THR A 47 -0.79 6.51 1.50
C THR A 47 -1.87 7.57 1.78
N VAL A 48 -2.25 8.36 0.77
CA VAL A 48 -3.32 9.37 0.92
C VAL A 48 -4.67 8.72 1.18
N ARG A 49 -4.98 7.62 0.50
CA ARG A 49 -6.23 6.87 0.69
C ARG A 49 -6.33 6.30 2.11
N THR A 50 -5.25 5.71 2.62
CA THR A 50 -5.21 5.19 3.99
C THR A 50 -5.35 6.31 5.02
N ALA A 51 -4.70 7.46 4.78
CA ALA A 51 -4.85 8.63 5.63
C ALA A 51 -6.30 9.14 5.66
N ILE A 52 -6.99 9.19 4.52
CA ILE A 52 -8.41 9.59 4.44
C ILE A 52 -9.32 8.60 5.18
N GLN A 53 -9.06 7.30 5.06
CA GLN A 53 -9.85 6.27 5.75
C GLN A 53 -9.72 6.33 7.28
N GLY A 54 -8.59 6.80 7.80
CA GLY A 54 -8.38 7.00 9.23
C GLY A 54 -9.00 8.28 9.79
N LEU A 55 -9.57 9.15 8.95
CA LEU A 55 -10.22 10.36 9.42
C LEU A 55 -11.59 10.05 10.02
N PRO A 56 -12.00 10.77 11.09
CA PRO A 56 -13.34 10.64 11.62
C PRO A 56 -14.37 11.11 10.58
N GLU A 57 -15.51 10.42 10.53
CA GLU A 57 -16.63 10.78 9.66
C GLU A 57 -17.12 12.21 9.92
N VAL A 58 -17.11 12.62 11.20
CA VAL A 58 -17.52 13.95 11.64
C VAL A 58 -16.34 14.70 12.23
N ARG A 59 -16.17 15.96 11.78
CA ARG A 59 -15.20 16.89 12.36
C ARG A 59 -15.83 17.63 13.55
N GLU A 60 -15.82 16.98 14.71
CA GLU A 60 -16.49 17.46 15.94
C GLU A 60 -16.13 18.90 16.30
N ASP A 61 -14.85 19.30 16.23
CA ASP A 61 -14.42 20.67 16.55
C ASP A 61 -15.11 21.72 15.67
N ARG A 62 -15.28 21.41 14.38
CA ARG A 62 -15.97 22.30 13.43
C ARG A 62 -17.45 22.38 13.77
N VAL A 63 -18.07 21.27 14.14
CA VAL A 63 -19.48 21.21 14.52
C VAL A 63 -19.72 22.00 15.80
N ALA A 64 -18.88 21.81 16.83
CA ALA A 64 -18.96 22.54 18.08
C ALA A 64 -18.83 24.07 17.87
N GLY A 65 -17.86 24.50 17.06
CA GLY A 65 -17.68 25.91 16.72
C GLY A 65 -18.87 26.53 15.97
N LEU A 66 -19.52 25.77 15.07
CA LEU A 66 -20.73 26.23 14.38
C LEU A 66 -21.93 26.30 15.34
N ARG A 67 -22.11 25.30 16.21
CA ARG A 67 -23.17 25.30 17.22
C ARG A 67 -23.07 26.49 18.16
N ALA A 68 -21.86 26.84 18.59
CA ALA A 68 -21.63 28.01 19.42
C ALA A 68 -22.04 29.32 18.72
N GLN A 69 -21.66 29.50 17.45
CA GLN A 69 -22.04 30.68 16.66
C GLN A 69 -23.56 30.80 16.47
N ILE A 70 -24.25 29.67 16.31
CA ILE A 70 -25.72 29.63 16.20
C ILE A 70 -26.34 30.01 17.54
N ALA A 71 -25.86 29.42 18.65
CA ALA A 71 -26.37 29.71 19.98
C ALA A 71 -26.16 31.17 20.41
N SER A 72 -25.12 31.82 19.87
CA SER A 72 -24.83 33.23 20.13
C SER A 72 -25.47 34.19 19.14
N ASP A 73 -26.38 33.73 18.25
CA ASP A 73 -27.00 34.53 17.18
C ASP A 73 -26.01 35.24 16.22
N HIS A 74 -24.75 34.80 16.20
CA HIS A 74 -23.70 35.37 15.35
C HIS A 74 -23.46 34.58 14.06
N TYR A 75 -24.21 33.49 13.86
CA TYR A 75 -24.12 32.70 12.64
C TYR A 75 -24.82 33.40 11.47
N GLN A 76 -24.04 33.95 10.55
CA GLN A 76 -24.55 34.51 9.30
C GLN A 76 -24.55 33.46 8.19
N VAL A 77 -25.73 33.19 7.63
CA VAL A 77 -25.88 32.27 6.50
C VAL A 77 -25.29 32.91 5.24
N PRO A 78 -24.24 32.33 4.63
CA PRO A 78 -23.65 32.89 3.42
C PRO A 78 -24.51 32.58 2.19
N ALA A 79 -25.42 33.50 1.84
CA ALA A 79 -26.41 33.33 0.77
C ALA A 79 -25.81 32.88 -0.58
N ILE A 80 -24.66 33.43 -0.96
CA ILE A 80 -23.96 33.04 -2.21
C ILE A 80 -23.55 31.56 -2.17
N LYS A 81 -22.99 31.07 -1.05
CA LYS A 81 -22.59 29.66 -0.93
C LYS A 81 -23.79 28.72 -1.01
N VAL A 82 -24.93 29.14 -0.45
CA VAL A 82 -26.18 28.37 -0.54
C VAL A 82 -26.64 28.28 -2.00
N ALA A 83 -26.74 29.42 -2.70
CA ALA A 83 -27.15 29.45 -4.11
C ALA A 83 -26.20 28.64 -5.01
N THR A 84 -24.88 28.77 -4.84
CA THR A 84 -23.90 27.98 -5.60
C THR A 84 -24.04 26.49 -5.33
N SER A 85 -24.28 26.08 -4.08
CA SER A 85 -24.46 24.67 -3.73
C SER A 85 -25.72 24.09 -4.35
N MET A 86 -26.83 24.84 -4.34
CA MET A 86 -28.07 24.44 -5.03
C MET A 86 -27.81 24.23 -6.52
N LEU A 87 -27.22 25.21 -7.21
CA LEU A 87 -26.95 25.11 -8.65
C LEU A 87 -26.01 23.96 -8.99
N LYS A 88 -25.01 23.68 -8.16
CA LYS A 88 -24.08 22.57 -8.35
C LYS A 88 -24.83 21.23 -8.39
N GLU A 89 -25.71 20.98 -7.43
CA GLU A 89 -26.53 19.75 -7.39
C GLU A 89 -27.39 19.61 -8.65
N PHE A 90 -28.00 20.69 -9.15
CA PHE A 90 -28.80 20.65 -10.38
C PHE A 90 -27.99 20.48 -11.68
N SER A 91 -26.73 20.91 -11.69
CA SER A 91 -25.88 20.89 -12.89
C SER A 91 -25.12 19.58 -13.13
N THR A 92 -25.14 18.63 -12.18
CA THR A 92 -24.31 17.41 -12.25
C THR A 92 -25.03 16.23 -12.94
N CYS A 93 -26.00 16.52 -13.81
CA CYS A 93 -26.63 15.53 -14.71
C CYS A 93 -25.79 15.32 -15.98
#